data_AF-A0A2E8YW44-F1
#
_entry.id   AF-A0A2E8YW44-F1
#
_cell.length_a   1.000
_cell.length_b   1.000
_cell.length_c   1.000
_cell.angle_alpha   90.00
_cell.angle_beta   90.00
_cell.angle_gamma   90.00
#
_symmetry.space_group_name_H-M   'P 1'
#
loop_
_entity.id
_entity.type
_entity.pdbx_description
1 polymer ?
#
loop_
_entity_poly.entity_id
_entity_poly.type
_entity_poly.pdbx_seq_one_letter_code
_entity_poly.pdbx_strand_id
1 'polypeptide(L)'
;MDWQCTFPGAPGHDHAEMLITSLTTEERRTHEQELLRAYRDVLVAEGVDAPSYDALFLSYRQNQMHNMVQAVFNPYDMQSQEVTDLSAARSIAAAENLDVLDALGL
;
A
#
# COMPACT_ATOMS: atom_id res chain seq x y z
N MET A 1 3.73 -2.40 20.56
CA MET A 1 4.11 -2.38 19.13
C MET A 1 4.31 -3.81 18.71
N ASP A 2 3.70 -4.18 17.60
CA ASP A 2 3.72 -5.53 17.07
C ASP A 2 4.70 -5.58 15.88
N TRP A 3 5.85 -6.24 16.08
CA TRP A 3 6.95 -6.31 15.10
C TRP A 3 7.08 -7.70 14.48
N GLN A 4 6.09 -8.58 14.66
CA GLN A 4 6.19 -9.98 14.23
C GLN A 4 6.25 -10.17 12.70
N CYS A 5 5.85 -9.16 11.93
CA CYS A 5 5.84 -9.18 10.47
C CYS A 5 6.87 -8.22 9.84
N THR A 6 7.88 -7.76 10.58
CA THR A 6 8.88 -6.83 10.05
C THR A 6 9.98 -7.56 9.29
N PHE A 7 10.22 -7.14 8.04
CA PHE A 7 11.29 -7.67 7.19
C PHE A 7 11.78 -6.59 6.21
N PRO A 8 13.01 -6.71 5.66
CA PRO A 8 13.44 -5.86 4.56
C PRO A 8 12.56 -6.09 3.32
N GLY A 9 11.84 -5.07 2.88
CA GLY A 9 10.87 -5.15 1.78
C GLY A 9 11.05 -4.07 0.72
N ALA A 10 10.16 -4.07 -0.28
CA ALA A 10 10.10 -3.04 -1.29
C ALA A 10 9.66 -1.69 -0.67
N PRO A 11 10.15 -0.54 -1.17
CA PRO A 11 9.93 0.76 -0.53
C PRO A 11 8.46 1.20 -0.48
N GLY A 12 7.62 0.68 -1.37
CA GLY A 12 6.18 0.98 -1.39
C GLY A 12 5.30 0.03 -0.56
N HIS A 13 5.86 -1.02 0.06
CA HIS A 13 5.07 -2.07 0.74
C HIS A 13 4.22 -1.52 1.89
N ASP A 14 4.86 -0.88 2.87
CA ASP A 14 4.17 -0.38 4.06
C ASP A 14 3.11 0.68 3.71
N HIS A 15 3.37 1.51 2.69
CA HIS A 15 2.39 2.49 2.23
C HIS A 15 1.22 1.86 1.50
N ALA A 16 1.47 0.82 0.70
CA ALA A 16 0.39 0.06 0.07
C ALA A 16 -0.51 -0.55 1.13
N GLU A 17 0.07 -1.25 2.11
CA GLU A 17 -0.66 -1.84 3.23
C GLU A 17 -1.46 -0.77 3.98
N MET A 18 -0.80 0.27 4.47
CA MET A 18 -1.42 1.30 5.32
C MET A 18 -2.52 2.08 4.58
N LEU A 19 -2.21 2.66 3.42
CA LEU A 19 -3.14 3.58 2.74
C LEU A 19 -4.37 2.86 2.19
N ILE A 20 -4.19 1.64 1.67
CA ILE A 20 -5.27 0.94 0.97
C ILE A 20 -6.18 0.21 1.95
N THR A 21 -5.65 -0.36 3.02
CA THR A 21 -6.48 -1.06 4.00
C THR A 21 -7.12 -0.11 5.01
N SER A 22 -6.53 1.07 5.29
CA SER A 22 -7.00 1.96 6.37
C SER A 22 -7.89 3.11 5.91
N LEU A 23 -7.65 3.69 4.73
CA LEU A 23 -8.44 4.82 4.22
C LEU A 23 -9.66 4.36 3.43
N THR A 24 -10.68 5.22 3.32
CA THR A 24 -11.69 5.03 2.28
C THR A 24 -11.07 5.21 0.89
N THR A 25 -11.69 4.62 -0.13
CA THR A 25 -11.23 4.76 -1.53
C THR A 25 -11.15 6.23 -1.96
N GLU A 26 -12.09 7.07 -1.51
CA GLU A 26 -12.12 8.50 -1.85
C GLU A 26 -10.97 9.28 -1.19
N GLU A 27 -10.77 9.09 0.11
CA GLU A 27 -9.64 9.71 0.84
C GLU A 27 -8.30 9.27 0.25
N ARG A 28 -8.14 7.96 -0.03
CA ARG A 28 -6.92 7.44 -0.64
C ARG A 28 -6.62 8.13 -1.96
N ARG A 29 -7.58 8.17 -2.89
CA ARG A 29 -7.39 8.83 -4.21
C ARG A 29 -7.06 10.31 -4.09
N THR A 30 -7.62 10.97 -3.08
CA THR A 30 -7.40 12.40 -2.85
C THR A 30 -6.01 12.67 -2.30
N HIS A 31 -5.49 11.81 -1.42
CA HIS A 31 -4.32 12.11 -0.60
C HIS A 31 -3.08 11.23 -0.86
N GLU A 32 -3.19 10.08 -1.53
CA GLU A 32 -2.08 9.10 -1.60
C GLU A 32 -0.79 9.67 -2.19
N GLN A 33 -0.89 10.47 -3.24
CA GLN A 33 0.29 11.07 -3.87
C GLN A 33 0.94 12.12 -2.97
N GLU A 34 0.14 12.93 -2.26
CA GLU A 34 0.66 13.91 -1.31
C GLU A 34 1.34 13.22 -0.13
N LEU A 35 0.72 12.18 0.42
CA LEU A 35 1.27 11.39 1.53
C LEU A 35 2.59 10.71 1.15
N LEU A 36 2.68 10.13 -0.05
CA LEU A 36 3.92 9.53 -0.55
C LEU A 36 5.03 10.57 -0.78
N ARG A 37 4.69 11.77 -1.29
CA ARG A 37 5.66 12.88 -1.40
C ARG A 37 6.14 13.33 -0.03
N ALA A 38 5.22 13.57 0.91
CA ALA A 38 5.57 14.00 2.26
C ALA A 38 6.48 12.99 2.97
N TYR A 39 6.17 11.69 2.89
CA TYR A 39 7.02 10.64 3.42
C TYR A 39 8.43 10.68 2.82
N ARG A 40 8.53 10.72 1.49
CA ARG A 40 9.81 10.78 0.79
C ARG A 40 10.61 12.02 1.16
N ASP A 41 9.95 13.17 1.25
CA ASP A 41 10.60 14.44 1.55
C ASP A 41 11.21 14.43 2.96
N VAL A 42 10.51 13.82 3.93
CA VAL A 42 11.05 13.59 5.28
C VAL A 42 12.27 12.65 5.24
N LEU A 43 12.20 11.53 4.51
CA LEU A 43 13.36 10.63 4.38
C LEU A 43 14.60 11.34 3.84
N VAL A 44 14.43 12.14 2.78
CA VAL A 44 15.53 12.90 2.16
C VAL A 44 16.07 13.95 3.13
N ALA A 45 15.19 14.64 3.88
CA ALA A 45 15.60 15.63 4.88
C ALA A 45 16.44 15.02 6.01
N GLU A 46 16.15 13.78 6.39
CA GLU A 46 16.92 13.00 7.38
C GLU A 46 18.17 12.31 6.80
N GLY A 47 18.50 12.60 5.53
CA GLY A 47 19.72 12.10 4.88
C GLY A 47 19.63 10.65 4.38
N VAL A 48 18.42 10.08 4.29
CA VAL A 48 18.22 8.75 3.71
C VAL A 48 18.33 8.82 2.19
N ASP A 49 19.06 7.86 1.60
CA ASP A 49 19.08 7.65 0.14
C ASP A 49 17.74 7.04 -0.32
N ALA A 50 16.75 7.91 -0.47
CA ALA A 50 15.39 7.53 -0.84
C ALA A 50 15.21 7.44 -2.37
N PRO A 51 14.37 6.51 -2.87
CA PRO A 51 14.05 6.44 -4.29
C PRO A 51 13.45 7.75 -4.81
N SER A 52 13.47 7.96 -6.14
CA SER A 52 12.68 9.04 -6.74
C SER A 52 11.20 8.86 -6.43
N TYR A 53 10.42 9.96 -6.47
CA TYR A 53 8.97 9.87 -6.27
C TYR A 53 8.32 8.89 -7.25
N ASP A 54 8.70 8.93 -8.53
CA ASP A 54 8.13 8.04 -9.55
C ASP A 54 8.47 6.57 -9.26
N ALA A 55 9.69 6.27 -8.78
CA ALA A 55 10.08 4.92 -8.40
C ALA A 55 9.34 4.45 -7.13
N LEU A 56 9.14 5.32 -6.15
CA LEU A 56 8.35 5.02 -4.96
C LEU A 56 6.87 4.77 -5.33
N PHE A 57 6.31 5.60 -6.19
CA PHE A 57 4.93 5.47 -6.65
C PHE A 57 4.73 4.20 -7.47
N LEU A 58 5.68 3.86 -8.34
CA LEU A 58 5.68 2.58 -9.05
C LEU A 58 5.74 1.40 -8.07
N SER A 59 6.64 1.45 -7.08
CA SER A 59 6.74 0.41 -6.05
C SER A 59 5.44 0.28 -5.24
N TYR A 60 4.78 1.39 -4.90
CA TYR A 60 3.49 1.40 -4.22
C TYR A 60 2.41 0.70 -5.06
N ARG A 61 2.30 1.06 -6.35
CA ARG A 61 1.36 0.42 -7.30
C ARG A 61 1.63 -1.09 -7.41
N GLN A 62 2.89 -1.51 -7.53
CA GLN A 62 3.25 -2.92 -7.61
C GLN A 62 2.91 -3.69 -6.32
N ASN A 63 3.17 -3.09 -5.16
CA ASN A 63 2.94 -3.73 -3.86
C ASN A 63 1.46 -3.80 -3.49
N GLN A 64 0.57 -3.09 -4.17
CA GLN A 64 -0.87 -3.30 -4.03
C GLN A 64 -1.29 -4.76 -4.31
N MET A 65 -0.52 -5.51 -5.11
CA MET A 65 -0.75 -6.95 -5.28
C MET A 65 -0.72 -7.72 -3.93
N HIS A 66 0.07 -7.28 -2.95
CA HIS A 66 0.09 -7.87 -1.61
C HIS A 66 -1.28 -7.79 -0.94
N ASN A 67 -1.91 -6.61 -0.94
CA ASN A 67 -3.23 -6.40 -0.36
C ASN A 67 -4.31 -7.25 -1.04
N MET A 68 -4.19 -7.49 -2.35
CA MET A 68 -5.14 -8.36 -3.07
C MET A 68 -5.05 -9.81 -2.60
N VAL A 69 -3.81 -10.30 -2.41
CA VAL A 69 -3.54 -11.64 -1.90
C VAL A 69 -3.97 -11.75 -0.44
N GLN A 70 -3.57 -10.80 0.40
CA GLN A 70 -3.90 -10.75 1.82
C GLN A 70 -5.42 -10.77 2.05
N ALA A 71 -6.18 -9.98 1.28
CA ALA A 71 -7.64 -9.93 1.40
C ALA A 71 -8.34 -11.30 1.19
N VAL A 72 -7.68 -12.26 0.52
CA VAL A 72 -8.21 -13.61 0.30
C VAL A 72 -7.68 -14.62 1.32
N PHE A 73 -6.44 -14.46 1.77
CA PHE A 73 -5.77 -15.44 2.63
C PHE A 73 -5.82 -15.12 4.13
N ASN A 74 -6.29 -13.94 4.51
CA ASN A 74 -6.26 -13.51 5.90
C ASN A 74 -7.17 -14.40 6.78
N PRO A 75 -6.62 -15.10 7.80
CA PRO A 75 -7.39 -15.96 8.67
C PRO A 75 -8.39 -15.18 9.54
N TYR A 76 -9.58 -15.76 9.78
CA TYR A 76 -10.61 -15.09 10.57
C TYR A 76 -10.31 -14.97 12.08
N ASP A 77 -9.32 -15.71 12.58
CA ASP A 77 -8.76 -15.56 13.92
C ASP A 77 -7.73 -14.41 14.01
N MET A 78 -7.23 -13.92 12.88
CA MET A 78 -6.34 -12.76 12.80
C MET A 78 -7.12 -11.45 12.57
N GLN A 79 -8.15 -11.47 11.73
CA GLN A 79 -9.09 -10.34 11.55
C GLN A 79 -10.52 -10.82 11.43
N SER A 80 -11.48 -10.00 11.84
CA SER A 80 -12.89 -10.34 11.62
C SER A 80 -13.22 -10.44 10.12
N GLN A 81 -14.29 -11.17 9.81
CA GLN A 81 -14.81 -11.24 8.45
C GLN A 81 -15.14 -9.85 7.89
N GLU A 82 -15.75 -8.98 8.70
CA GLU A 82 -16.10 -7.62 8.30
C GLU A 82 -14.87 -6.80 7.88
N VAL A 83 -13.78 -6.86 8.65
CA VAL A 83 -12.53 -6.15 8.32
C VAL A 83 -11.92 -6.73 7.04
N THR A 84 -11.95 -8.07 6.90
CA THR A 84 -11.41 -8.75 5.72
C THR A 84 -12.20 -8.37 4.45
N ASP A 85 -13.53 -8.37 4.52
CA ASP A 85 -14.40 -8.00 3.40
C ASP A 85 -14.23 -6.52 3.01
N LEU A 86 -14.08 -5.63 4.00
CA LEU A 86 -13.81 -4.21 3.76
C LEU A 86 -12.46 -3.99 3.08
N SER A 87 -11.39 -4.65 3.58
CA SER A 87 -10.07 -4.60 2.97
C SER A 87 -10.07 -5.18 1.55
N ALA A 88 -10.81 -6.26 1.30
CA ALA A 88 -10.99 -6.83 -0.03
C ALA A 88 -11.61 -5.83 -1.00
N ALA A 89 -12.70 -5.17 -0.61
CA ALA A 89 -13.36 -4.17 -1.45
C ALA A 89 -12.44 -2.97 -1.76
N ARG A 90 -11.71 -2.46 -0.76
CA ARG A 90 -10.73 -1.37 -0.94
C ARG A 90 -9.58 -1.80 -1.84
N SER A 91 -9.09 -3.02 -1.68
CA SER A 91 -7.99 -3.59 -2.43
C SER A 91 -8.34 -3.76 -3.92
N ILE A 92 -9.54 -4.25 -4.23
CA ILE A 92 -10.01 -4.37 -5.62
C ILE A 92 -10.14 -2.99 -6.27
N ALA A 93 -10.74 -2.02 -5.56
CA ALA A 93 -10.86 -0.65 -6.07
C ALA A 93 -9.48 0.00 -6.28
N ALA A 94 -8.52 -0.24 -5.39
CA ALA A 94 -7.15 0.22 -5.55
C ALA A 94 -6.47 -0.41 -6.77
N ALA A 95 -6.67 -1.71 -7.01
CA ALA A 95 -6.06 -2.42 -8.13
C ALA A 95 -6.44 -1.79 -9.48
N GLU A 96 -7.71 -1.41 -9.64
CA GLU A 96 -8.20 -0.70 -10.82
C GLU A 96 -7.66 0.74 -10.88
N ASN A 97 -7.78 1.50 -9.79
CA ASN A 97 -7.40 2.92 -9.79
C ASN A 97 -5.89 3.14 -9.99
N LEU A 98 -5.07 2.21 -9.52
CA LEU A 98 -3.61 2.25 -9.61
C LEU A 98 -3.09 1.54 -10.85
N ASP A 99 -3.97 0.98 -11.69
CA ASP A 99 -3.60 0.21 -12.87
C ASP A 99 -2.47 -0.79 -12.56
N VAL A 100 -2.76 -1.73 -11.65
CA VAL A 100 -1.75 -2.63 -11.08
C VAL A 100 -1.16 -3.57 -12.12
N LEU A 101 -1.92 -3.97 -13.14
CA LEU A 101 -1.40 -4.81 -14.22
C LEU A 101 -0.34 -4.07 -15.04
N ASP A 102 -0.60 -2.83 -15.44
CA ASP A 102 0.40 -1.96 -16.07
C ASP A 102 1.64 -1.78 -15.19
N ALA A 103 1.45 -1.54 -13.89
CA ALA A 103 2.57 -1.38 -12.95
C ALA A 103 3.46 -2.63 -12.84
N LEU A 104 2.88 -3.81 -13.08
CA LEU A 104 3.57 -5.11 -13.10
C LEU A 104 4.11 -5.47 -14.49
N GLY A 105 3.80 -4.68 -15.52
CA GLY A 105 4.19 -4.91 -16.90
C GLY A 105 3.38 -6.00 -17.62
N LEU A 106 2.11 -6.18 -17.24
CA LEU A 106 1.18 -7.18 -17.79
C LEU A 106 0.09 -6.55 -18.67
#